data_AF-A0A645FZR1-F1
#
_entry.id   AF-A0A645FZR1-F1
#
_cell.length_a   1.000
_cell.length_b   1.000
_cell.length_c   1.000
_cell.angle_alpha   90.00
_cell.angle_beta   90.00
_cell.angle_gamma   90.00
#
_symmetry.space_group_name_H-M   'P 1'
#
loop_
_entity.id
_entity.type
_entity.pdbx_description
1 polymer ?
#
loop_
_entity_poly.entity_id
_entity_poly.type
_entity_poly.pdbx_seq_one_letter_code
_entity_poly.pdbx_strand_id
1 'polypeptide(L)'
;MTDTARPFRTALLISLMNPKAILFFVSFFIQFVDPGYAHPGLSFIILGIIVQVCSVLYLSMLIFGGAHLARAFRRRRKLAAGATGSVGGLFIGFGVKLAGATLG
;
A
#
# COMPACT_ATOMS: atom_id res chain seq x y z
N MET A 1 -16.82 -14.70 -11.49
CA MET A 1 -17.85 -13.73 -11.05
C MET A 1 -17.69 -13.59 -9.54
N THR A 2 -16.68 -12.85 -9.09
CA THR A 2 -16.28 -12.80 -7.68
C THR A 2 -17.25 -11.91 -6.91
N ASP A 3 -17.82 -12.49 -5.86
CA ASP A 3 -18.73 -11.85 -4.92
C ASP A 3 -18.08 -10.59 -4.33
N THR A 4 -18.45 -9.45 -4.89
CA THR A 4 -18.02 -8.10 -4.47
C THR A 4 -18.92 -7.55 -3.37
N ALA A 5 -19.83 -8.36 -2.81
CA ALA A 5 -20.84 -7.86 -1.87
C ALA A 5 -20.24 -7.43 -0.53
N ARG A 6 -19.00 -7.85 -0.19
CA ARG A 6 -18.35 -7.54 1.11
C ARG A 6 -16.84 -7.35 0.98
N PRO A 7 -16.35 -6.28 0.32
CA PRO A 7 -14.92 -6.05 0.07
C PRO A 7 -14.09 -6.04 1.36
N PHE A 8 -14.63 -5.50 2.46
CA PHE A 8 -13.96 -5.54 3.77
C PHE A 8 -13.76 -6.96 4.30
N ARG A 9 -14.78 -7.82 4.22
CA ARG A 9 -14.65 -9.21 4.67
C ARG A 9 -13.65 -9.98 3.83
N THR A 10 -13.68 -9.79 2.52
CA THR A 10 -12.73 -10.44 1.60
C THR A 10 -11.31 -10.01 1.91
N ALA A 11 -11.06 -8.69 2.03
CA ALA A 11 -9.74 -8.17 2.39
C ALA A 11 -9.29 -8.68 3.77
N LEU A 12 -10.18 -8.67 4.77
CA LEU A 12 -9.90 -9.17 6.12
C LEU A 12 -9.53 -10.65 6.10
N LEU A 13 -10.31 -11.49 5.42
CA LEU A 13 -10.04 -12.93 5.30
C LEU A 13 -8.74 -13.21 4.57
N ILE A 14 -8.46 -12.49 3.47
CA ILE A 14 -7.18 -12.62 2.73
C ILE A 14 -6.00 -12.24 3.63
N SER A 15 -6.12 -11.15 4.39
CA SER A 15 -5.08 -10.71 5.32
C SER A 15 -4.88 -11.69 6.47
N LEU A 16 -5.94 -12.23 7.06
CA LEU A 16 -5.86 -13.24 8.13
C LEU A 16 -5.31 -14.58 7.64
N MET A 17 -5.62 -14.96 6.40
CA MET A 17 -5.11 -16.19 5.77
C MET A 17 -3.66 -16.04 5.27
N ASN A 18 -3.04 -14.87 5.41
CA ASN A 18 -1.66 -14.62 5.02
C ASN A 18 -0.71 -14.75 6.23
N PRO A 19 -0.18 -15.95 6.51
CA PRO A 19 0.69 -16.17 7.67
C PRO A 19 1.98 -15.34 7.58
N LYS A 20 2.47 -15.05 6.37
CA LYS A 20 3.68 -14.25 6.17
C LYS A 20 3.50 -12.83 6.70
N ALA A 21 2.34 -12.21 6.45
CA ALA A 21 2.02 -10.87 6.95
C ALA A 21 1.93 -10.85 8.48
N ILE A 22 1.27 -11.84 9.08
CA ILE A 22 1.15 -11.97 10.54
C ILE A 22 2.52 -12.14 11.18
N LEU A 23 3.33 -13.07 10.68
CA LEU A 23 4.67 -13.33 11.20
C LEU A 23 5.60 -12.13 11.05
N PHE A 24 5.46 -11.35 9.97
CA PHE A 24 6.19 -10.10 9.81
C PHE A 24 5.83 -9.08 10.89
N PHE A 25 4.54 -8.84 11.13
CA PHE A 25 4.09 -7.92 12.17
C PHE A 25 4.51 -8.37 13.57
N VAL A 26 4.34 -9.64 13.90
CA VAL A 26 4.77 -10.19 15.19
C VAL A 26 6.28 -10.05 15.37
N SER A 27 7.07 -10.43 14.36
CA SER A 27 8.54 -10.32 14.38
C SER A 27 9.03 -8.88 14.48
N PHE A 28 8.27 -7.93 13.95
CA PHE A 28 8.56 -6.50 14.12
C PHE A 28 8.19 -6.04 15.53
N PHE A 29 7.02 -6.42 16.05
CA PHE A 29 6.54 -5.97 17.37
C PHE A 29 7.40 -6.50 18.52
N ILE A 30 7.86 -7.77 18.47
CA ILE A 30 8.73 -8.32 19.51
C ILE A 30 10.03 -7.52 19.70
N GLN A 31 10.48 -6.78 18.69
CA GLN A 31 11.69 -5.94 18.80
C GLN A 31 11.47 -4.71 19.70
N PHE A 32 10.21 -4.33 19.92
CA PHE A 32 9.83 -3.16 20.72
C PHE A 32 9.09 -3.53 22.01
N VAL A 33 8.75 -4.82 22.21
CA VAL A 33 8.06 -5.31 23.40
C VAL A 33 9.09 -5.92 24.35
N ASP A 34 9.16 -5.42 25.58
CA ASP A 34 9.99 -6.02 26.62
C ASP A 34 9.39 -7.38 27.07
N PRO A 35 10.14 -8.49 26.94
CA PRO A 35 9.68 -9.81 27.37
C PRO A 35 9.52 -9.94 28.89
N GLY A 36 10.13 -9.05 29.70
CA GLY A 36 10.01 -9.04 31.17
C GLY A 36 8.78 -8.31 31.71
N TYR A 37 7.97 -7.70 30.83
CA TYR A 37 6.77 -6.96 31.24
C TYR A 37 5.63 -7.91 31.61
N ALA A 38 4.90 -7.60 32.70
CA ALA A 38 3.84 -8.47 33.21
C ALA A 38 2.67 -8.69 32.23
N HIS A 39 2.47 -7.78 31.26
CA HIS A 39 1.34 -7.81 30.33
C HIS A 39 1.78 -7.53 28.87
N PRO A 40 2.53 -8.43 28.22
CA PRO A 40 3.06 -8.20 26.87
C PRO A 40 1.94 -7.96 25.85
N GLY A 41 0.78 -8.60 26.02
CA GLY A 41 -0.39 -8.42 25.14
C GLY A 41 -0.88 -6.97 25.04
N LEU A 42 -0.76 -6.17 26.11
CA LEU A 42 -1.11 -4.74 26.07
C LEU A 42 -0.17 -3.96 25.14
N SER A 43 1.13 -4.25 25.19
CA SER A 43 2.11 -3.63 24.30
C SER A 43 1.83 -3.96 22.83
N PHE A 44 1.45 -5.21 22.51
CA PHE A 44 1.02 -5.59 21.16
C PHE A 44 -0.22 -4.81 20.70
N ILE A 45 -1.22 -4.60 21.56
CA ILE A 45 -2.42 -3.82 21.24
C ILE A 45 -2.06 -2.36 20.99
N ILE A 46 -1.23 -1.75 21.84
CA ILE A 46 -0.79 -0.36 21.69
C ILE A 46 -0.03 -0.18 20.36
N LEU A 47 0.93 -1.06 20.07
CA LEU A 47 1.66 -1.04 18.80
C LEU A 47 0.72 -1.22 17.60
N GLY A 48 -0.25 -2.13 17.70
CA GLY A 48 -1.28 -2.33 16.68
C GLY A 48 -2.10 -1.08 16.42
N ILE A 49 -2.52 -0.37 17.48
CA ILE A 49 -3.25 0.90 17.38
C ILE A 49 -2.39 1.98 16.71
N ILE A 50 -1.11 2.10 17.10
CA ILE A 50 -0.18 3.07 16.49
C ILE A 50 -0.07 2.82 14.99
N VAL A 51 0.19 1.57 14.58
CA VAL A 51 0.27 1.19 13.17
C VAL A 51 -1.04 1.48 12.45
N GLN A 52 -2.18 1.17 13.06
CA GLN A 52 -3.49 1.42 12.45
C GLN A 52 -3.76 2.92 12.25
N VAL A 53 -3.41 3.76 13.23
CA VAL A 53 -3.53 5.23 13.11
C VAL A 53 -2.62 5.75 12.00
N CYS A 54 -1.35 5.33 11.96
CA CYS A 54 -0.44 5.69 10.87
C CYS A 54 -0.97 5.27 9.49
N SER A 55 -1.51 4.05 9.39
CA SER A 55 -2.09 3.51 8.16
C SER A 55 -3.30 4.34 7.69
N VAL A 56 -4.23 4.67 8.60
CA VAL A 56 -5.40 5.49 8.29
C VAL A 56 -4.98 6.89 7.85
N LEU A 57 -4.03 7.52 8.56
CA LEU A 57 -3.53 8.85 8.20
C LEU A 57 -2.86 8.83 6.81
N TYR A 58 -1.98 7.86 6.57
CA TYR A 58 -1.28 7.70 5.30
C TYR A 58 -2.25 7.47 4.13
N LEU A 59 -3.17 6.52 4.27
CA LEU A 59 -4.18 6.23 3.24
C LEU A 59 -5.11 7.41 3.01
N SER A 60 -5.53 8.11 4.08
CA SER A 60 -6.36 9.30 3.95
C SER A 60 -5.63 10.40 3.19
N MET A 61 -4.37 10.67 3.54
CA MET A 61 -3.52 11.64 2.84
C MET A 61 -3.37 11.28 1.35
N LEU A 62 -3.17 10.00 1.04
CA LEU A 62 -3.07 9.51 -0.33
C LEU A 62 -4.40 9.66 -1.09
N ILE A 63 -5.53 9.32 -0.47
CA ILE A 63 -6.86 9.40 -1.08
C ILE A 63 -7.22 10.87 -1.34
N PHE A 64 -7.13 11.74 -0.33
CA PHE A 64 -7.49 13.15 -0.48
C PHE A 64 -6.49 13.90 -1.36
N GLY A 65 -5.19 13.67 -1.17
CA GLY A 65 -4.13 14.24 -2.01
C GLY A 65 -4.29 13.81 -3.46
N GLY A 66 -4.50 12.51 -3.70
CA GLY A 66 -4.75 11.96 -5.03
C GLY A 66 -6.03 12.48 -5.67
N ALA A 67 -7.14 12.59 -4.92
CA ALA A 67 -8.39 13.14 -5.42
C ALA A 67 -8.26 14.63 -5.78
N HIS A 68 -7.58 15.41 -4.95
CA HIS A 68 -7.31 16.83 -5.18
C HIS A 68 -6.42 17.02 -6.41
N LEU A 69 -5.33 16.25 -6.50
CA LEU A 69 -4.43 16.25 -7.64
C LEU A 69 -5.18 15.84 -8.93
N ALA A 70 -5.93 14.75 -8.90
CA ALA A 70 -6.73 14.30 -10.03
C ALA A 70 -7.79 15.33 -10.46
N ARG A 71 -8.38 16.08 -9.53
CA ARG A 71 -9.31 17.18 -9.85
C ARG A 71 -8.59 18.36 -10.49
N ALA A 72 -7.41 18.74 -10.00
CA ALA A 72 -6.56 19.77 -10.60
C ALA A 72 -6.08 19.39 -12.01
N PHE A 73 -5.64 18.15 -12.21
CA PHE A 73 -5.23 17.61 -13.50
C PHE A 73 -6.41 17.48 -14.48
N ARG A 74 -7.62 17.11 -14.03
CA ARG A 74 -8.83 17.10 -14.87
C ARG A 74 -9.20 18.49 -15.38
N ARG A 75 -8.96 19.55 -14.59
CA ARG A 75 -9.13 20.95 -15.02
C ARG A 75 -8.10 21.36 -16.08
N ARG A 76 -6.95 20.66 -16.17
CA ARG A 76 -5.93 20.81 -17.22
C ARG A 76 -5.78 19.51 -18.04
N ARG A 77 -6.86 19.06 -18.68
CA ARG A 77 -6.93 17.80 -19.48
C ARG A 77 -5.70 17.52 -20.35
N LYS A 78 -5.11 18.54 -21.00
CA LYS A 78 -3.90 18.40 -21.83
C LYS A 78 -2.65 18.01 -21.03
N LEU A 79 -2.49 18.53 -19.82
CA LEU A 79 -1.35 18.22 -18.95
C LEU A 79 -1.45 16.79 -18.39
N ALA A 80 -2.67 16.35 -18.05
CA ALA A 80 -2.93 14.97 -17.61
C ALA A 80 -2.66 13.97 -18.73
N ALA A 81 -3.15 14.23 -19.95
CA ALA A 81 -2.89 13.40 -21.12
C ALA A 81 -1.39 13.34 -21.47
N GLY A 82 -0.69 14.48 -21.37
CA GLY A 82 0.76 14.55 -21.54
C GLY A 82 1.50 13.67 -20.53
N ALA A 83 1.19 13.81 -19.24
CA ALA A 83 1.84 13.03 -18.18
C ALA A 83 1.60 11.52 -18.33
N THR A 84 0.36 11.09 -18.63
CA THR A 84 0.06 9.67 -18.88
C THR A 84 0.79 9.16 -20.12
N GLY A 85 0.87 9.96 -21.19
CA GLY A 85 1.64 9.64 -22.38
C GLY A 85 3.14 9.51 -22.11
N SER A 86 3.71 10.38 -21.26
CA SER A 86 5.13 10.32 -20.86
C SER A 86 5.45 9.04 -20.10
N VAL A 87 4.59 8.64 -19.17
CA VAL A 87 4.76 7.38 -18.41
C VAL A 87 4.66 6.18 -19.35
N GLY A 88 3.70 6.17 -20.27
CA GLY A 88 3.60 5.14 -21.31
C GLY A 88 4.84 5.06 -22.20
N GLY A 89 5.36 6.22 -22.63
CA GLY A 89 6.60 6.31 -23.40
C GLY A 89 7.82 5.80 -22.63
N LEU A 90 7.93 6.10 -21.33
CA LEU A 90 8.98 5.57 -20.46
C LEU A 90 8.90 4.04 -20.35
N PHE A 91 7.71 3.47 -20.18
CA PHE A 91 7.54 2.00 -20.13
C PHE A 91 7.90 1.33 -21.45
N ILE A 92 7.50 1.91 -22.59
CA ILE A 92 7.90 1.42 -23.91
C ILE A 92 9.42 1.50 -24.05
N GLY A 93 10.03 2.62 -23.67
CA GLY A 93 11.49 2.79 -23.69
C GLY A 93 12.22 1.78 -22.80
N PHE A 94 11.72 1.54 -21.59
CA PHE A 94 12.24 0.49 -20.71
C PHE A 94 12.10 -0.91 -21.31
N GLY A 95 10.96 -1.22 -21.93
CA GLY A 95 10.72 -2.50 -22.59
C GLY A 95 11.69 -2.73 -23.76
N VAL A 96 11.90 -1.71 -24.59
CA VAL A 96 12.88 -1.77 -25.70
C VAL A 96 14.30 -1.92 -25.17
N LYS A 97 14.68 -1.16 -24.12
CA LYS A 97 16.00 -1.30 -23.48
C LYS A 97 16.20 -2.69 -22.88
N LEU A 98 15.17 -3.25 -22.23
CA LEU A 98 15.23 -4.59 -21.64
C LEU A 98 15.35 -5.67 -22.72
N ALA A 99 14.57 -5.55 -23.81
CA ALA A 99 14.66 -6.46 -24.94
C ALA A 99 16.06 -6.41 -25.58
N GLY A 100 16.58 -5.21 -25.83
CA GLY A 100 17.95 -5.04 -26.36
C GLY A 100 19.04 -5.56 -25.41
N ALA A 101 18.89 -5.39 -24.10
CA ALA A 101 19.81 -5.92 -23.10
C ALA A 101 19.73 -7.44 -22.91
N THR A 102 18.63 -8.07 -23.32
CA THR A 102 18.46 -9.54 -23.27
C THR A 102 18.99 -10.21 -24.54
N LEU A 103 19.23 -9.43 -25.61
CA LEU A 103 19.67 -9.90 -26.94
C LEU A 103 21.19 -9.76 -27.18
N GLY A 104 21.96 -9.29 -26.20
CA GLY A 104 23.43 -9.22 -26.21
C GLY A 104 24.03 -10.02 -25.05
#